data_AF-C3Y0E5-F1
#
_entry.id   AF-C3Y0E5-F1
#
_cell.length_a   1.000
_cell.length_b   1.000
_cell.length_c   1.000
_cell.angle_alpha   90.00
_cell.angle_beta   90.00
_cell.angle_gamma   90.00
#
_symmetry.space_group_name_H-M   'P 1'
#
loop_
_entity.id
_entity.type
_entity.pdbx_description
1 polymer ?
#
loop_
_entity_poly.entity_id
_entity_poly.type
_entity_poly.pdbx_seq_one_letter_code
_entity_poly.pdbx_strand_id
1 'polypeptide(L)'
;MKAVDPEEMISKATAHKEKGNELYKQKKYKGAIGQYHRALLYLKTLHKVTLTVAALSGAEETPTTSEQDTAIQELEANCYNNLAACLLQEPEVKYAKVSSYCAEVLERKPGNPKALYRYGLALYHSKDYDGALSKLHKALQQSPSDPNVKRYIKLTQEALARQVQRQKAMYKGMF
;
A
#
# COMPACT_ATOMS: atom_id res chain seq x y z
N MET A 1 21.94 -25.95 9.72
CA MET A 1 21.07 -24.90 9.14
C MET A 1 21.96 -23.72 8.81
N LYS A 2 21.98 -23.22 7.57
CA LYS A 2 22.69 -21.96 7.26
C LYS A 2 22.01 -20.84 8.06
N ALA A 3 22.79 -20.05 8.78
CA ALA A 3 22.29 -18.84 9.43
C ALA A 3 21.66 -17.95 8.35
N VAL A 4 20.47 -17.42 8.62
CA VAL A 4 19.83 -16.46 7.73
C VAL A 4 20.53 -15.13 7.94
N ASP A 5 21.26 -14.69 6.93
CA ASP A 5 21.95 -13.40 6.91
C ASP A 5 20.96 -12.28 6.52
N PRO A 6 20.73 -11.28 7.40
CA PRO A 6 19.88 -10.14 7.10
C PRO A 6 20.27 -9.40 5.81
N GLU A 7 21.57 -9.22 5.56
CA GLU A 7 22.05 -8.51 4.37
C GLU A 7 21.71 -9.28 3.08
N GLU A 8 21.92 -10.60 3.09
CA GLU A 8 21.57 -11.47 1.96
C GLU A 8 20.06 -11.42 1.68
N MET A 9 19.21 -11.42 2.72
CA MET A 9 17.75 -11.36 2.57
C MET A 9 17.27 -10.01 2.02
N ILE A 10 17.82 -8.90 2.53
CA ILE A 10 17.51 -7.55 2.03
C ILE A 10 17.96 -7.40 0.57
N SER A 11 19.14 -7.92 0.23
CA SER A 11 19.68 -7.93 -1.14
C SER A 11 18.77 -8.70 -2.10
N LYS A 12 18.36 -9.93 -1.74
CA LYS A 12 17.43 -10.74 -2.53
C LYS A 12 16.07 -10.05 -2.71
N ALA A 13 15.52 -9.48 -1.63
CA ALA A 13 14.27 -8.75 -1.70
C ALA A 13 14.38 -7.53 -2.65
N THR A 14 15.48 -6.79 -2.57
CA THR A 14 15.75 -5.65 -3.44
C THR A 14 15.84 -6.06 -4.90
N ALA A 15 16.56 -7.13 -5.23
CA ALA A 15 16.66 -7.65 -6.60
C ALA A 15 15.29 -8.05 -7.17
N HIS A 16 14.44 -8.68 -6.35
CA HIS A 16 13.07 -8.99 -6.74
C HIS A 16 12.22 -7.75 -6.97
N LYS A 17 12.31 -6.74 -6.10
CA LYS A 17 11.63 -5.44 -6.29
C LYS A 17 12.06 -4.80 -7.61
N GLU A 18 13.36 -4.73 -7.91
CA GLU A 18 13.84 -4.10 -9.15
C GLU A 18 13.39 -4.85 -10.40
N LYS A 19 13.45 -6.18 -10.41
CA LYS A 19 12.89 -6.97 -11.51
C LYS A 19 11.37 -6.77 -11.65
N GLY A 20 10.66 -6.54 -10.55
CA GLY A 20 9.26 -6.11 -10.56
C GLY A 20 9.07 -4.75 -11.24
N ASN A 21 9.94 -3.78 -10.95
CA ASN A 21 9.92 -2.45 -11.56
C ASN A 21 10.15 -2.51 -13.08
N GLU A 22 11.07 -3.36 -13.53
CA GLU A 22 11.32 -3.60 -14.95
C GLU A 22 10.08 -4.17 -15.65
N LEU A 23 9.46 -5.20 -15.07
CA LEU A 23 8.23 -5.79 -15.60
C LEU A 23 7.07 -4.78 -15.62
N TYR A 24 6.97 -3.91 -14.61
CA TYR A 24 5.99 -2.84 -14.57
C TYR A 24 6.18 -1.85 -15.72
N LYS A 25 7.42 -1.41 -16.00
CA LYS A 25 7.74 -0.54 -17.14
C LYS A 25 7.37 -1.19 -18.48
N GLN A 26 7.51 -2.51 -18.58
CA GLN A 26 7.08 -3.32 -19.74
C GLN A 26 5.57 -3.58 -19.79
N LYS A 27 4.77 -3.02 -18.87
CA LYS A 27 3.32 -3.27 -18.71
C LYS A 27 2.96 -4.73 -18.43
N LYS A 28 3.92 -5.56 -17.99
CA LYS A 28 3.71 -6.96 -17.60
C LYS A 28 3.31 -7.05 -16.13
N TYR A 29 2.14 -6.49 -15.79
CA TYR A 29 1.71 -6.30 -14.40
C TYR A 29 1.60 -7.58 -13.58
N LYS A 30 1.10 -8.68 -14.16
CA LYS A 30 1.02 -9.99 -13.47
C LYS A 30 2.42 -10.50 -13.06
N GLY A 31 3.40 -10.35 -13.95
CA GLY A 31 4.80 -10.70 -13.64
C GLY A 31 5.39 -9.80 -12.57
N ALA A 32 5.13 -8.48 -12.65
CA ALA A 32 5.57 -7.52 -11.65
C ALA A 32 5.01 -7.84 -10.25
N ILE A 33 3.71 -8.13 -10.16
CA ILE A 33 3.04 -8.57 -8.92
C ILE A 33 3.75 -9.77 -8.30
N GLY A 34 4.04 -10.80 -9.12
CA GLY A 34 4.75 -11.99 -8.63
C GLY A 34 6.14 -11.67 -8.06
N GLN A 35 6.85 -10.71 -8.66
CA GLN A 35 8.17 -10.30 -8.18
C GLN A 35 8.10 -9.49 -6.88
N TYR A 36 7.15 -8.56 -6.74
CA TYR A 36 6.96 -7.83 -5.49
C TYR A 36 6.54 -8.74 -4.34
N HIS A 37 5.69 -9.74 -4.59
CA HIS A 37 5.35 -10.74 -3.57
C HIS A 37 6.54 -11.59 -3.13
N ARG A 38 7.43 -11.98 -4.07
CA ARG A 38 8.68 -12.67 -3.72
C ARG A 38 9.59 -11.79 -2.85
N ALA A 39 9.70 -10.50 -3.15
CA ALA A 39 10.45 -9.56 -2.31
C ALA A 39 9.90 -9.54 -0.87
N LEU A 40 8.58 -9.39 -0.71
CA LEU A 40 7.92 -9.41 0.60
C LEU A 40 8.09 -10.75 1.34
N LEU A 41 8.17 -11.88 0.63
CA LEU A 41 8.41 -13.19 1.26
C LEU A 41 9.80 -13.28 1.90
N TYR A 42 10.83 -12.74 1.25
CA TYR A 42 12.18 -12.68 1.83
C TYR A 42 12.19 -11.82 3.10
N LEU A 43 11.54 -10.65 3.07
CA LEU A 43 11.45 -9.75 4.23
C LEU A 43 10.65 -10.36 5.38
N LYS A 44 9.52 -11.03 5.09
CA LYS A 44 8.74 -11.75 6.09
C LYS A 44 9.54 -12.90 6.72
N THR A 45 10.35 -13.59 5.93
CA THR A 45 11.22 -14.67 6.44
C THR A 45 12.26 -14.10 7.38
N LEU A 46 12.89 -12.98 7.01
CA LEU A 46 13.84 -12.28 7.88
C LEU A 46 13.18 -11.89 9.21
N HIS A 47 12.03 -11.21 9.18
CA HIS A 47 11.31 -10.81 10.39
C HIS A 47 10.96 -12.01 11.29
N LYS A 48 10.50 -13.13 10.73
CA LYS A 48 10.20 -14.34 11.49
C LYS A 48 11.44 -14.90 12.18
N VAL A 49 12.58 -14.92 11.49
CA VAL A 49 13.85 -15.39 12.06
C VAL A 49 14.30 -14.44 13.18
N THR A 50 14.22 -13.13 12.97
CA THR A 50 14.51 -12.10 13.98
C THR A 50 13.75 -12.36 15.27
N LEU A 51 12.42 -12.55 15.19
CA LEU A 51 11.58 -12.85 16.34
C LEU A 51 11.92 -14.18 17.01
N THR A 52 12.22 -15.22 16.21
CA THR A 52 12.57 -16.55 16.73
C THR A 52 13.89 -16.51 17.48
N VAL A 53 14.90 -15.79 16.96
CA VAL A 53 16.20 -15.63 17.60
C VAL A 53 16.05 -14.86 18.92
N ALA A 54 15.34 -13.73 18.92
CA ALA A 54 15.10 -12.94 20.13
C ALA A 54 14.40 -13.76 21.24
N ALA A 55 13.39 -14.56 20.87
CA ALA A 55 12.69 -15.43 21.82
C ALA A 55 13.58 -16.53 22.42
N LEU A 56 14.58 -17.03 21.66
CA LEU A 56 15.47 -18.10 22.09
C LEU A 56 16.70 -17.60 22.84
N SER A 57 17.21 -16.42 22.51
CA SER A 57 18.41 -15.85 23.14
C SER A 57 18.10 -15.08 24.43
N GLY A 58 16.83 -14.72 24.67
CA GLY A 58 16.45 -13.83 25.76
C GLY A 58 17.07 -12.43 25.64
N ALA A 59 17.65 -12.11 24.49
CA ALA A 59 18.26 -10.82 24.21
C ALA A 59 17.18 -9.83 23.75
N GLU A 60 17.21 -8.61 24.30
CA GLU A 60 16.37 -7.51 23.82
C GLU A 60 16.83 -6.98 22.45
N GLU A 61 18.06 -7.30 22.04
CA GLU A 61 18.62 -6.87 20.76
C GLU A 61 18.17 -7.77 19.61
N THR A 62 17.52 -7.15 18.63
CA THR A 62 17.18 -7.78 17.35
C THR A 62 18.45 -8.09 16.56
N PRO A 63 18.51 -9.20 15.81
CA PRO A 63 19.64 -9.47 14.89
C PRO A 63 19.77 -8.48 13.72
N THR A 64 18.88 -7.48 13.61
CA THR A 64 18.94 -6.39 12.64
C THR A 64 19.35 -5.08 13.31
N THR A 65 20.12 -4.27 12.58
CA THR A 65 20.46 -2.91 13.01
C THR A 65 19.30 -1.94 12.74
N SER A 66 19.27 -0.79 13.43
CA SER A 66 18.27 0.25 13.17
C SER A 66 18.26 0.74 11.71
N GLU A 67 19.42 0.71 11.04
CA GLU A 67 19.53 1.05 9.62
C GLU A 67 18.90 -0.02 8.73
N GLN A 68 19.15 -1.30 9.03
CA GLN A 68 18.52 -2.42 8.32
C GLN A 68 17.01 -2.44 8.52
N ASP A 69 16.50 -2.17 9.72
CA ASP A 69 15.07 -2.08 9.98
C ASP A 69 14.41 -0.97 9.16
N THR A 70 15.05 0.20 9.08
CA THR A 70 14.59 1.31 8.25
C THR A 70 14.56 0.92 6.77
N ALA A 71 15.61 0.25 6.29
CA ALA A 71 15.70 -0.24 4.92
C ALA A 71 14.62 -1.29 4.60
N ILE A 72 14.34 -2.20 5.54
CA ILE A 72 13.27 -3.19 5.43
C ILE A 72 11.91 -2.50 5.32
N GLN A 73 11.59 -1.57 6.24
CA GLN A 73 10.32 -0.83 6.21
C GLN A 73 10.14 -0.04 4.92
N GLU A 74 11.21 0.59 4.42
CA GLU A 74 11.19 1.28 3.14
C GLU A 74 10.95 0.32 1.97
N LEU A 75 11.62 -0.83 1.96
CA LEU A 75 11.49 -1.82 0.90
C LEU A 75 10.08 -2.44 0.88
N GLU A 76 9.51 -2.75 2.05
CA GLU A 76 8.13 -3.21 2.19
C GLU A 76 7.14 -2.16 1.67
N ALA A 77 7.27 -0.91 2.14
CA ALA A 77 6.41 0.19 1.68
C ALA A 77 6.49 0.38 0.16
N ASN A 78 7.68 0.27 -0.43
CA ASN A 78 7.86 0.35 -1.87
C ASN A 78 7.19 -0.82 -2.61
N CYS A 79 7.32 -2.05 -2.11
CA CYS A 79 6.68 -3.23 -2.69
C CYS A 79 5.15 -3.14 -2.64
N TYR A 80 4.57 -2.81 -1.48
CA TYR A 80 3.12 -2.63 -1.35
C TYR A 80 2.59 -1.50 -2.21
N ASN A 81 3.31 -0.37 -2.27
CA ASN A 81 2.92 0.74 -3.13
C ASN A 81 2.93 0.34 -4.61
N ASN A 82 3.92 -0.44 -5.06
CA ASN A 82 3.98 -0.92 -6.43
C ASN A 82 2.95 -2.01 -6.73
N LEU A 83 2.62 -2.88 -5.77
CA LEU A 83 1.52 -3.83 -5.88
C LEU A 83 0.18 -3.11 -6.08
N ALA A 84 -0.09 -2.08 -5.28
CA ALA A 84 -1.27 -1.23 -5.45
C ALA A 84 -1.29 -0.58 -6.85
N ALA A 85 -0.14 -0.09 -7.33
CA ALA A 85 -0.02 0.44 -8.69
C ALA A 85 -0.37 -0.59 -9.77
N CYS A 86 0.16 -1.82 -9.66
CA CYS A 86 -0.11 -2.89 -10.62
C CYS A 86 -1.58 -3.26 -10.67
N LEU A 87 -2.23 -3.41 -9.52
CA LEU A 87 -3.65 -3.77 -9.44
C LEU A 87 -4.55 -2.72 -10.08
N LEU A 88 -4.17 -1.44 -9.97
CA LEU A 88 -4.88 -0.34 -10.63
C LEU A 88 -4.74 -0.33 -12.16
N GLN A 89 -3.85 -1.16 -12.73
CA GLN A 89 -3.71 -1.34 -14.18
C GLN A 89 -4.42 -2.59 -14.71
N GLU A 90 -4.99 -3.44 -13.83
CA GLU A 90 -5.76 -4.61 -14.27
C GLU A 90 -7.12 -4.17 -14.86
N PRO A 91 -7.66 -4.88 -15.87
CA PRO A 91 -8.98 -4.57 -16.43
C PRO A 91 -10.10 -4.61 -15.39
N GLU A 92 -10.01 -5.56 -14.46
CA GLU A 92 -10.91 -5.67 -13.31
C GLU A 92 -10.13 -5.32 -12.04
N VAL A 93 -10.26 -4.06 -11.62
CA VAL A 93 -9.49 -3.53 -10.49
C VAL A 93 -10.02 -4.06 -9.17
N LYS A 94 -9.16 -4.76 -8.42
CA LYS A 94 -9.47 -5.30 -7.09
C LYS A 94 -9.26 -4.23 -6.01
N TYR A 95 -10.16 -3.26 -5.92
CA TYR A 95 -10.05 -2.11 -5.02
C TYR A 95 -9.86 -2.48 -3.54
N ALA A 96 -10.48 -3.56 -3.06
CA ALA A 96 -10.27 -4.04 -1.69
C ALA A 96 -8.80 -4.41 -1.40
N LYS A 97 -8.11 -5.04 -2.37
CA LYS A 97 -6.68 -5.34 -2.24
C LYS A 97 -5.81 -4.09 -2.37
N VAL A 98 -6.18 -3.17 -3.27
CA VAL A 98 -5.50 -1.86 -3.38
C VAL A 98 -5.56 -1.12 -2.04
N SER A 99 -6.74 -1.05 -1.43
CA SER A 99 -6.96 -0.46 -0.11
C SER A 99 -6.07 -1.10 0.96
N SER A 100 -6.03 -2.44 1.00
CA SER A 100 -5.21 -3.19 1.96
C SER A 100 -3.71 -2.90 1.79
N TYR A 101 -3.20 -2.91 0.55
CA TYR A 101 -1.80 -2.58 0.30
C TYR A 101 -1.48 -1.12 0.60
N CYS A 102 -2.38 -0.18 0.31
CA CYS A 102 -2.16 1.21 0.68
C CYS A 102 -2.14 1.40 2.21
N ALA A 103 -2.93 0.65 2.97
CA ALA A 103 -2.84 0.67 4.43
C ALA A 103 -1.45 0.25 4.93
N GLU A 104 -0.91 -0.86 4.42
CA GLU A 104 0.45 -1.32 4.75
C GLU A 104 1.53 -0.28 4.44
N VAL A 105 1.40 0.45 3.33
CA VAL A 105 2.32 1.55 2.99
C VAL A 105 2.21 2.68 4.00
N LEU A 106 0.99 3.07 4.38
CA LEU A 106 0.77 4.21 5.28
C LEU A 106 1.07 3.90 6.75
N GLU A 107 1.04 2.64 7.15
CA GLU A 107 1.53 2.21 8.47
C GLU A 107 3.04 2.47 8.60
N ARG A 108 3.80 2.23 7.53
CA ARG A 108 5.26 2.43 7.49
C ARG A 108 5.66 3.85 7.08
N LYS A 109 4.93 4.46 6.15
CA LYS A 109 5.16 5.80 5.59
C LYS A 109 3.85 6.60 5.56
N PRO A 110 3.39 7.16 6.69
CA PRO A 110 2.09 7.82 6.81
C PRO A 110 1.85 8.98 5.84
N GLY A 111 2.93 9.66 5.41
CA GLY A 111 2.88 10.79 4.48
C GLY A 111 3.01 10.43 3.00
N ASN A 112 3.01 9.14 2.62
CA ASN A 112 3.27 8.76 1.23
C ASN A 112 2.16 9.27 0.28
N PRO A 113 2.45 10.23 -0.62
CA PRO A 113 1.41 10.86 -1.45
C PRO A 113 0.76 9.88 -2.42
N LYS A 114 1.54 8.96 -2.99
CA LYS A 114 1.05 7.95 -3.95
C LYS A 114 0.09 6.98 -3.26
N ALA A 115 0.43 6.52 -2.05
CA ALA A 115 -0.43 5.62 -1.29
C ALA A 115 -1.70 6.33 -0.80
N LEU A 116 -1.61 7.57 -0.30
CA LEU A 116 -2.79 8.36 0.10
C LEU A 116 -3.78 8.53 -1.06
N TYR A 117 -3.27 8.91 -2.25
CA TYR A 117 -4.11 9.05 -3.44
C TYR A 117 -4.76 7.72 -3.86
N ARG A 118 -3.96 6.65 -3.97
CA ARG A 118 -4.46 5.32 -4.39
C ARG A 118 -5.45 4.72 -3.38
N TYR A 119 -5.26 4.98 -2.09
CA TYR A 119 -6.21 4.58 -1.06
C TYR A 119 -7.52 5.35 -1.21
N GLY A 120 -7.45 6.69 -1.32
CA GLY A 120 -8.64 7.50 -1.55
C GLY A 120 -9.44 7.07 -2.79
N LEU A 121 -8.73 6.74 -3.88
CA LEU A 121 -9.31 6.15 -5.07
C LEU A 121 -10.03 4.81 -4.78
N ALA A 122 -9.37 3.90 -4.07
CA ALA A 122 -9.95 2.59 -3.74
C ALA A 122 -11.20 2.70 -2.85
N LEU A 123 -11.19 3.62 -1.89
CA LEU A 123 -12.35 3.89 -1.02
C LEU A 123 -13.51 4.49 -1.80
N TYR A 124 -13.23 5.42 -2.73
CA TYR A 124 -14.24 5.98 -3.62
C TYR A 124 -14.98 4.89 -4.41
N HIS A 125 -14.24 3.95 -5.00
CA HIS A 125 -14.85 2.83 -5.74
C HIS A 125 -15.55 1.82 -4.83
N SER A 126 -15.15 1.74 -3.56
CA SER A 126 -15.83 0.93 -2.53
C SER A 126 -17.04 1.66 -1.92
N LYS A 127 -17.37 2.87 -2.39
CA LYS A 127 -18.44 3.76 -1.89
C LYS A 127 -18.26 4.24 -0.45
N ASP A 128 -17.07 4.07 0.12
CA ASP A 128 -16.68 4.74 1.37
C ASP A 128 -16.19 6.15 1.03
N TYR A 129 -17.15 7.05 0.80
CA TYR A 129 -16.85 8.41 0.34
C TYR A 129 -16.24 9.29 1.43
N ASP A 130 -16.63 9.11 2.70
CA ASP A 130 -16.05 9.84 3.83
C ASP A 130 -14.58 9.45 4.03
N GLY A 131 -14.28 8.15 4.04
CA GLY A 131 -12.92 7.64 4.07
C GLY A 131 -12.09 8.12 2.86
N ALA A 132 -12.68 8.10 1.67
CA ALA A 132 -12.04 8.58 0.45
C ALA A 132 -11.64 10.06 0.56
N LEU A 133 -12.55 10.94 0.98
CA LEU A 133 -12.24 12.37 1.15
C LEU A 133 -11.12 12.60 2.16
N SER A 134 -11.15 11.89 3.30
CA SER A 134 -10.09 11.99 4.30
C SER A 134 -8.71 11.67 3.73
N LYS A 135 -8.58 10.58 2.96
CA LYS A 135 -7.30 10.19 2.33
C LYS A 135 -6.91 11.13 1.19
N LEU A 136 -7.85 11.55 0.35
CA LEU A 136 -7.59 12.44 -0.78
C LEU A 136 -7.18 13.86 -0.33
N HIS A 137 -7.76 14.40 0.75
CA HIS A 137 -7.33 15.68 1.31
C HIS A 137 -5.91 15.62 1.87
N LYS A 138 -5.55 14.52 2.55
CA LYS A 138 -4.16 14.29 2.97
C LYS A 138 -3.22 14.19 1.76
N ALA A 139 -3.63 13.50 0.68
CA ALA A 139 -2.86 13.46 -0.56
C ALA A 139 -2.67 14.87 -1.15
N LEU A 140 -3.72 15.70 -1.12
CA LEU A 140 -3.67 17.08 -1.63
C LEU A 140 -2.72 17.96 -0.81
N GLN A 141 -2.64 17.78 0.51
CA GLN A 141 -1.67 18.48 1.35
C GLN A 141 -0.23 18.15 0.95
N GLN A 142 0.05 16.90 0.59
CA GLN A 142 1.38 16.46 0.14
C GLN A 142 1.69 16.84 -1.31
N SER A 143 0.67 17.03 -2.15
CA SER A 143 0.84 17.41 -3.56
C SER A 143 -0.29 18.34 -4.02
N PRO A 144 -0.23 19.65 -3.64
CA PRO A 144 -1.32 20.61 -3.87
C PRO A 144 -1.65 20.88 -5.33
N SER A 145 -0.72 20.57 -6.24
CA SER A 145 -0.86 20.76 -7.69
C SER A 145 -1.37 19.54 -8.43
N ASP A 146 -1.57 18.37 -7.78
CA ASP A 146 -1.96 17.15 -8.48
C ASP A 146 -3.42 17.23 -9.01
N PRO A 147 -3.63 17.28 -10.34
CA PRO A 147 -4.97 17.41 -10.91
C PRO A 147 -5.84 16.16 -10.69
N ASN A 148 -5.22 14.97 -10.56
CA ASN A 148 -5.97 13.73 -10.33
C ASN A 148 -6.55 13.71 -8.92
N VAL A 149 -5.79 14.17 -7.92
CA VAL A 149 -6.29 14.29 -6.53
C VAL A 149 -7.48 15.24 -6.49
N LYS A 150 -7.36 16.44 -7.08
CA LYS A 150 -8.46 17.42 -7.13
C LYS A 150 -9.70 16.87 -7.83
N ARG A 151 -9.51 16.18 -8.96
CA ARG A 151 -10.60 15.53 -9.70
C ARG A 151 -11.34 14.51 -8.84
N TYR A 152 -10.62 13.64 -8.14
CA TYR A 152 -11.25 12.63 -7.29
C TYR A 152 -11.91 13.22 -6.05
N ILE A 153 -11.38 14.31 -5.47
CA ILE A 153 -12.08 15.03 -4.40
C ILE A 153 -13.45 15.50 -4.88
N LYS A 154 -13.50 16.18 -6.04
CA LYS A 154 -14.76 16.65 -6.62
C LYS A 154 -15.75 15.51 -6.88
N LEU A 155 -15.29 14.43 -7.54
CA LEU A 155 -16.12 13.25 -7.82
C LEU A 155 -16.67 12.61 -6.55
N THR A 156 -15.86 12.57 -5.49
CA THR A 156 -16.25 11.99 -4.19
C THR A 156 -17.28 12.86 -3.48
N GLN A 157 -17.11 14.18 -3.48
CA GLN A 157 -18.08 15.13 -2.92
C GLN A 157 -19.44 15.02 -3.61
N GLU A 158 -19.46 14.97 -4.93
CA GLU A 158 -20.70 14.80 -5.71
C GLU A 158 -21.37 13.45 -5.42
N ALA A 159 -20.59 12.37 -5.29
CA ALA A 159 -21.12 11.04 -4.99
C ALA A 159 -21.71 10.97 -3.58
N LEU A 160 -21.04 11.57 -2.58
CA LEU A 160 -21.52 11.67 -1.22
C LEU A 160 -22.83 12.48 -1.14
N ALA A 161 -22.89 13.63 -1.82
CA ALA A 161 -24.12 14.44 -1.88
C ALA A 161 -25.31 13.66 -2.46
N ARG A 162 -25.09 12.91 -3.55
CA ARG A 162 -26.11 12.01 -4.13
C ARG A 162 -26.54 10.91 -3.18
N GLN A 163 -25.60 10.30 -2.45
CA GLN A 163 -25.90 9.26 -1.46
C GLN A 163 -26.78 9.80 -0.33
N VAL A 164 -26.43 10.96 0.23
CA VAL A 164 -27.21 11.62 1.29
C VAL A 164 -28.60 12.00 0.79
N GLN A 165 -28.72 12.54 -0.42
CA GLN A 165 -30.03 12.88 -1.00
C GLN A 165 -30.91 11.64 -1.19
N ARG A 166 -30.35 10.53 -1.68
CA ARG A 166 -31.06 9.27 -1.86
C ARG A 166 -31.54 8.69 -0.53
N GLN A 167 -30.69 8.72 0.50
CA GLN A 167 -31.05 8.27 1.85
C GLN A 167 -32.20 9.11 2.44
N LYS A 168 -32.14 10.44 2.31
CA LYS A 168 -33.22 11.34 2.75
C LYS A 168 -34.54 11.05 2.02
N ALA A 169 -34.50 10.81 0.72
CA ALA A 169 -35.69 10.49 -0.06
C ALA A 169 -36.31 9.14 0.35
N MET A 170 -35.48 8.12 0.59
CA MET A 170 -35.94 6.82 1.10
C MET A 170 -36.63 6.95 2.46
N TYR A 171 -36.02 7.70 3.40
CA TYR A 171 -36.61 7.91 4.73
C TYR A 171 -37.98 8.60 4.64
N LYS A 172 -38.12 9.62 3.78
CA LYS A 172 -39.39 10.33 3.57
C LYS A 172 -40.50 9.48 2.91
N GLY A 173 -40.15 8.40 2.22
CA GLY A 173 -41.14 7.49 1.61
C GLY A 173 -41.59 6.36 2.55
N MET A 174 -40.96 6.22 3.72
CA MET A 174 -41.31 5.22 4.73
C MET A 174 -42.32 5.73 5.78
N PHE A 175 -42.60 7.04 5.82
CA PHE A 175 -43.54 7.72 6.71
C PHE A 175 -44.48 8.61 5.90
#